data_AF-A0A956BX36-F1
#
_entry.id   AF-A0A956BX36-F1
#
_cell.length_a   1.000
_cell.length_b   1.000
_cell.length_c   1.000
_cell.angle_alpha   90.00
_cell.angle_beta   90.00
_cell.angle_gamma   90.00
#
_symmetry.space_group_name_H-M   'P 1'
#
loop_
_entity.id
_entity.type
_entity.pdbx_description
1 polymer ?
#
loop_
_entity_poly.entity_id
_entity_poly.type
_entity_poly.pdbx_seq_one_letter_code
_entity_poly.pdbx_strand_id
1 'polypeptide(L)'
;VRVMTVHKAKGLEFPVVILCSPTENAAWSRPSRYVDPEQGLAVRSLAGCLPLTLREHADEVLEADRAEALRLLYVASTRAQDLLVVPTSGLGEHPQWWLTALANALHPEPAAKRSSGPATGCPDFGESSVLDAEQPEETVRPGLHEGLRGGVSVVWWDPALLPRVDDPGGSRHASLLVQDERGQAAEGEAEYRAFRAEHEQLRERACTRAHRAQPVTFTSKDPETARWVRGGQHVELAHTTASRAERPRGPRFGTLVHALLAELPFDADARATDDLAHAHARVLGATPDEQRAAVAAVTAAFAHPLMQRAVAADALRRETPILLRAPDDTLVEGIVDLAFREGDTWTVVDFKTDLGDTAAPHYLVQVRLYADAITRATGQPSRAVLFGV
;
A
#
# COMPACT_ATOMS: atom_id res chain seq x y z
N VAL A 1 -0.28 11.95 30.56
CA VAL A 1 -1.61 12.57 30.34
C VAL A 1 -1.72 13.81 31.21
N ARG A 2 -2.22 14.93 30.67
CA ARG A 2 -2.42 16.18 31.43
C ARG A 2 -3.91 16.49 31.54
N VAL A 3 -4.42 16.64 32.75
CA VAL A 3 -5.82 17.03 32.97
C VAL A 3 -5.91 18.54 33.14
N MET A 4 -6.85 19.18 32.45
CA MET A 4 -7.09 20.62 32.57
C MET A 4 -8.55 20.96 32.33
N THR A 5 -8.97 22.14 32.78
CA THR A 5 -10.32 22.64 32.49
C THR A 5 -10.39 23.16 31.05
N VAL A 6 -11.58 23.08 30.44
CA VAL A 6 -11.84 23.58 29.08
C VAL A 6 -11.42 25.05 28.93
N HIS A 7 -11.67 25.86 29.96
CA HIS A 7 -11.26 27.27 30.00
C HIS A 7 -9.75 27.46 29.89
N LYS A 8 -8.95 26.63 30.59
CA LYS A 8 -7.48 26.68 30.53
C LYS A 8 -6.93 26.17 29.19
N ALA A 9 -7.70 25.36 28.45
CA ALA A 9 -7.30 24.83 27.16
C ALA A 9 -7.52 25.81 26.00
N LYS A 10 -8.25 26.93 26.21
CA LYS A 10 -8.54 27.91 25.17
C LYS A 10 -7.25 28.47 24.56
N GLY A 11 -7.11 28.37 23.24
CA GLY A 11 -5.94 28.84 22.51
C GLY A 11 -4.74 27.88 22.51
N LEU A 12 -4.88 26.72 23.14
CA LEU A 12 -3.91 25.61 23.06
C LEU A 12 -4.43 24.53 22.11
N GLU A 13 -3.56 23.66 21.64
CA GLU A 13 -3.91 22.49 20.85
C GLU A 13 -3.02 21.32 21.25
N PHE A 14 -3.53 20.11 21.09
CA PHE A 14 -2.85 18.88 21.48
C PHE A 14 -3.06 17.79 20.42
N PRO A 15 -2.06 16.92 20.19
CA PRO A 15 -2.20 15.80 19.25
C PRO A 15 -3.42 14.93 19.55
N VAL A 16 -3.60 14.60 20.84
CA VAL A 16 -4.71 13.78 21.33
C VAL A 16 -5.44 14.51 22.45
N VAL A 17 -6.77 14.57 22.37
CA VAL A 17 -7.63 15.10 23.43
C VAL A 17 -8.65 14.06 23.84
N ILE A 18 -8.76 13.83 25.15
CA ILE A 18 -9.76 12.94 25.73
C ILE A 18 -10.76 13.79 26.51
N LEU A 19 -12.03 13.73 26.12
CA LEU A 19 -13.09 14.42 26.86
C LEU A 19 -13.40 13.66 28.16
N CYS A 20 -13.64 14.39 29.25
CA CYS A 20 -14.01 13.84 30.55
C CYS A 20 -15.48 14.15 30.87
N SER A 21 -16.16 13.28 31.61
CA SER A 21 -17.58 13.40 32.00
C SER A 21 -18.56 13.60 30.84
N PRO A 22 -18.72 12.59 29.95
CA PRO A 22 -19.53 12.73 28.74
C PRO A 22 -21.05 12.76 28.96
N THR A 23 -21.53 12.19 30.07
CA THR A 23 -22.95 12.01 30.37
C THR A 23 -23.50 13.03 31.37
N GLU A 24 -22.71 14.05 31.73
CA GLU A 24 -23.20 15.16 32.52
C GLU A 24 -24.11 16.07 31.68
N ASN A 25 -25.09 16.68 32.36
CA ASN A 25 -26.02 17.59 31.70
C ASN A 25 -25.28 18.85 31.24
N ALA A 26 -25.58 19.28 30.00
CA ALA A 26 -25.01 20.45 29.35
C ALA A 26 -25.17 21.73 30.18
N ALA A 27 -26.34 21.87 30.79
CA ALA A 27 -26.68 23.01 31.63
C ALA A 27 -27.50 22.55 32.84
N TRP A 28 -27.51 23.39 33.88
CA TRP A 28 -28.36 23.19 35.04
C TRP A 28 -29.83 23.28 34.62
N SER A 29 -30.69 22.45 35.21
CA SER A 29 -32.14 22.52 34.98
C SER A 29 -32.82 23.67 35.72
N ARG A 30 -32.07 24.39 36.57
CA ARG A 30 -32.54 25.54 37.37
C ARG A 30 -31.62 26.73 37.15
N PRO A 31 -32.17 27.94 36.97
CA PRO A 31 -31.36 29.13 36.75
C PRO A 31 -30.53 29.43 38.00
N SER A 32 -29.22 29.60 37.80
CA SER A 32 -28.25 29.72 38.88
C SER A 32 -27.99 31.19 39.26
N ARG A 33 -27.85 32.05 38.26
CA ARG A 33 -27.52 33.47 38.41
C ARG A 33 -28.03 34.29 37.22
N TYR A 34 -28.59 35.45 37.52
CA TYR A 34 -28.92 36.51 36.56
C TYR A 34 -28.09 37.75 36.86
N VAL A 35 -27.57 38.41 35.82
CA VAL A 35 -26.79 39.64 35.94
C VAL A 35 -27.32 40.65 34.94
N ASP A 36 -27.72 41.82 35.43
CA ASP A 36 -28.15 42.97 34.63
C ASP A 36 -27.12 44.10 34.80
N PRO A 37 -26.26 44.34 33.80
CA PRO A 37 -25.26 45.40 33.83
C PRO A 37 -25.85 46.82 33.79
N GLU A 38 -27.01 47.02 33.16
CA GLU A 38 -27.63 48.35 33.03
C GLU A 38 -28.18 48.83 34.39
N GLN A 39 -28.74 47.91 35.16
CA GLN A 39 -29.23 48.16 36.52
C GLN A 39 -28.17 47.94 37.61
N GLY A 40 -27.00 47.37 37.26
CA GLY A 40 -25.97 46.99 38.23
C GLY A 40 -26.42 45.87 39.18
N LEU A 41 -27.33 44.99 38.74
CA LEU A 41 -27.97 43.97 39.55
C LEU A 41 -27.35 42.59 39.32
N ALA A 42 -27.11 41.84 40.40
CA ALA A 42 -26.71 40.44 40.33
C ALA A 42 -27.57 39.61 41.31
N VAL A 43 -28.35 38.68 40.77
CA VAL A 43 -29.27 37.82 41.53
C VAL A 43 -28.80 36.38 41.39
N ARG A 44 -28.76 35.62 42.49
CA ARG A 44 -28.40 34.19 42.47
C ARG A 44 -29.33 33.37 43.34
N SER A 45 -29.47 32.09 43.02
CA SER A 45 -30.14 31.16 43.94
C SER A 45 -29.28 30.96 45.21
N LEU A 46 -29.94 30.93 46.36
CA LEU A 46 -29.32 30.71 47.67
C LEU A 46 -30.09 29.64 48.42
N ALA A 47 -29.42 28.57 48.84
CA ALA A 47 -30.03 27.45 49.58
C ALA A 47 -31.28 26.86 48.90
N GLY A 48 -31.32 26.85 47.56
CA GLY A 48 -32.47 26.37 46.78
C GLY A 48 -33.63 27.36 46.67
N CYS A 49 -33.57 28.51 47.35
CA CYS A 49 -34.52 29.60 47.17
C CYS A 49 -34.22 30.32 45.85
N LEU A 50 -35.27 30.53 45.05
CA LEU A 50 -35.19 31.19 43.75
C LEU A 50 -35.87 32.57 43.83
N PRO A 51 -35.11 33.68 43.88
CA PRO A 51 -35.67 35.03 43.93
C PRO A 51 -36.60 35.31 42.75
N LEU A 52 -37.60 36.18 42.94
CA LEU A 52 -38.60 36.48 41.91
C LEU A 52 -37.96 36.96 40.61
N THR A 53 -36.99 37.88 40.68
CA THR A 53 -36.26 38.36 39.50
C THR A 53 -35.56 37.23 38.74
N LEU A 54 -34.94 36.29 39.45
CA LEU A 54 -34.29 35.13 38.79
C LEU A 54 -35.31 34.14 38.21
N ARG A 55 -36.54 34.10 38.75
CA ARG A 55 -37.65 33.33 38.17
C ARG A 55 -38.19 33.97 36.90
N GLU A 56 -38.30 35.29 36.89
CA GLU A 56 -38.78 36.06 35.73
C GLU A 56 -37.81 35.97 34.55
N HIS A 57 -36.51 35.91 34.82
CA HIS A 57 -35.45 35.76 33.81
C HIS A 57 -34.96 34.30 33.66
N ALA A 58 -35.75 33.31 34.11
CA ALA A 58 -35.30 31.92 34.12
C ALA A 58 -34.93 31.40 32.72
N ASP A 59 -35.78 31.64 31.72
CA ASP A 59 -35.56 31.15 30.36
C ASP A 59 -34.31 31.76 29.73
N GLU A 60 -34.09 33.08 29.93
CA GLU A 60 -32.91 33.79 29.45
C GLU A 60 -31.62 33.20 30.03
N VAL A 61 -31.58 32.97 31.35
CA VAL A 61 -30.43 32.37 32.03
C VAL A 61 -30.16 30.96 31.53
N LEU A 62 -31.20 30.14 31.38
CA LEU A 62 -31.06 28.76 30.91
C LEU A 62 -30.59 28.69 29.45
N GLU A 63 -31.06 29.58 28.58
CA GLU A 63 -30.57 29.69 27.19
C GLU A 63 -29.10 30.14 27.15
N ALA A 64 -28.72 31.12 27.98
CA ALA A 64 -27.32 31.55 28.08
C ALA A 64 -26.40 30.43 28.57
N ASP A 65 -26.83 29.65 29.58
CA ASP A 65 -26.08 28.49 30.09
C ASP A 65 -25.94 27.39 29.01
N ARG A 66 -26.98 27.13 28.20
CA ARG A 66 -26.92 26.19 27.07
C ARG A 66 -25.95 26.66 25.98
N ALA A 67 -25.98 27.94 25.64
CA ALA A 67 -25.07 28.53 24.66
C ALA A 67 -23.61 28.45 25.13
N GLU A 68 -23.37 28.70 26.43
CA GLU A 68 -22.04 28.56 27.03
C GLU A 68 -21.57 27.10 27.01
N ALA A 69 -22.45 26.13 27.32
CA ALA A 69 -22.13 24.71 27.24
C ALA A 69 -21.70 24.29 25.82
N LEU A 70 -22.43 24.75 24.79
CA LEU A 70 -22.08 24.51 23.39
C LEU A 70 -20.72 25.12 23.04
N ARG A 71 -20.44 26.35 23.51
CA ARG A 71 -19.14 27.01 23.32
C ARG A 71 -18.01 26.23 23.98
N LEU A 72 -18.23 25.70 25.19
CA LEU A 72 -17.24 24.89 25.88
C LEU A 72 -16.99 23.56 25.17
N LEU A 73 -18.03 22.89 24.68
CA LEU A 73 -17.88 21.69 23.85
C LEU A 73 -17.07 21.98 22.59
N TYR A 74 -17.39 23.07 21.88
CA TYR A 74 -16.63 23.50 20.71
C TYR A 74 -15.16 23.74 21.05
N VAL A 75 -14.88 24.46 22.15
CA VAL A 75 -13.49 24.68 22.58
C VAL A 75 -12.83 23.34 22.86
N ALA A 76 -13.44 22.47 23.64
CA ALA A 76 -12.87 21.18 24.05
C ALA A 76 -12.57 20.25 22.87
N SER A 77 -13.53 20.08 21.94
CA SER A 77 -13.39 19.20 20.79
C SER A 77 -12.36 19.71 19.78
N THR A 78 -12.31 21.03 19.55
CA THR A 78 -11.37 21.65 18.59
C THR A 78 -9.96 21.81 19.13
N ARG A 79 -9.65 21.35 20.36
CA ARG A 79 -8.25 21.30 20.83
C ARG A 79 -7.49 20.10 20.26
N ALA A 80 -8.19 19.09 19.73
CA ALA A 80 -7.58 17.91 19.12
C ALA A 80 -7.02 18.25 17.74
N GLN A 81 -5.74 17.97 17.50
CA GLN A 81 -5.13 18.09 16.17
C GLN A 81 -5.32 16.81 15.36
N ASP A 82 -5.09 15.65 15.98
CA ASP A 82 -5.05 14.36 15.28
C ASP A 82 -6.14 13.41 15.75
N LEU A 83 -6.38 13.32 17.07
CA LEU A 83 -7.36 12.39 17.63
C LEU A 83 -8.18 13.02 18.76
N LEU A 84 -9.51 12.99 18.60
CA LEU A 84 -10.46 13.28 19.66
C LEU A 84 -11.04 11.96 20.18
N VAL A 85 -10.82 11.68 21.46
CA VAL A 85 -11.41 10.54 22.16
C VAL A 85 -12.61 11.03 22.97
N VAL A 86 -13.79 10.51 22.64
CA VAL A 86 -15.04 10.85 23.31
C VAL A 86 -15.57 9.59 23.98
N PRO A 87 -15.55 9.49 25.31
CA PRO A 87 -16.27 8.43 25.98
C PRO A 87 -17.78 8.68 25.76
N THR A 88 -18.53 7.69 25.32
CA THR A 88 -19.98 7.77 25.09
C THR A 88 -20.57 6.36 25.18
N SER A 89 -21.89 6.22 25.08
CA SER A 89 -22.61 4.95 25.14
C SER A 89 -23.09 4.53 23.76
N GLY A 90 -22.89 3.25 23.40
CA GLY A 90 -23.43 2.69 22.16
C GLY A 90 -24.96 2.57 22.09
N LEU A 91 -25.67 2.81 23.20
CA LEU A 91 -27.13 2.80 23.24
C LEU A 91 -27.75 4.10 22.68
N GLY A 92 -26.95 5.14 22.49
CA GLY A 92 -27.38 6.44 21.98
C GLY A 92 -27.14 7.58 22.98
N GLU A 93 -27.71 8.74 22.68
CA GLU A 93 -27.44 10.00 23.38
C GLU A 93 -28.70 10.51 24.09
N HIS A 94 -28.52 11.10 25.27
CA HIS A 94 -29.62 11.77 25.98
C HIS A 94 -29.69 13.26 25.57
N PRO A 95 -30.87 13.86 25.36
CA PRO A 95 -31.00 15.24 24.85
C PRO A 95 -30.38 16.34 25.73
N GLN A 96 -30.15 16.04 27.01
CA GLN A 96 -29.63 16.99 27.98
C GLN A 96 -28.11 16.88 28.16
N TRP A 97 -27.46 15.87 27.57
CA TRP A 97 -26.01 15.71 27.72
C TRP A 97 -25.27 16.82 26.98
N TRP A 98 -24.12 17.22 27.52
CA TRP A 98 -23.30 18.22 26.83
C TRP A 98 -22.75 17.72 25.48
N LEU A 99 -22.62 16.39 25.30
CA LEU A 99 -22.19 15.77 24.05
C LEU A 99 -23.25 15.70 22.95
N THR A 100 -24.52 15.99 23.23
CA THR A 100 -25.61 15.82 22.26
C THR A 100 -25.34 16.54 20.94
N ALA A 101 -24.64 17.68 20.97
CA ALA A 101 -24.27 18.41 19.76
C ALA A 101 -23.28 17.65 18.85
N LEU A 102 -22.51 16.70 19.37
CA LEU A 102 -21.61 15.81 18.62
C LEU A 102 -22.27 14.47 18.24
N ALA A 103 -23.44 14.15 18.78
CA ALA A 103 -24.13 12.86 18.59
C ALA A 103 -24.15 12.40 17.12
N ASN A 104 -24.55 13.31 16.21
CA ASN A 104 -24.67 13.03 14.79
C ASN A 104 -23.33 12.69 14.11
N ALA A 105 -22.22 13.21 14.63
CA ALA A 105 -20.88 12.94 14.10
C ALA A 105 -20.29 11.64 14.68
N LEU A 106 -20.69 11.27 15.90
CA LEU A 106 -20.14 10.12 16.62
C LEU A 106 -20.91 8.82 16.35
N HIS A 107 -22.23 8.92 16.19
CA HIS A 107 -23.13 7.76 16.09
C HIS A 107 -23.54 7.48 14.65
N PRO A 108 -23.42 6.22 14.18
CA PRO A 108 -24.03 5.79 12.94
C PRO A 108 -25.56 5.86 13.00
N GLU A 109 -26.18 6.06 11.84
CA GLU A 109 -27.64 5.95 11.70
C GLU A 109 -28.13 4.56 12.16
N PRO A 110 -29.34 4.42 12.71
CA PRO A 110 -29.84 3.15 13.26
C PRO A 110 -29.66 1.93 12.34
N ALA A 111 -29.86 2.10 11.03
CA ALA A 111 -29.70 1.03 10.04
C ALA A 111 -28.23 0.61 9.80
N ALA A 112 -27.26 1.45 10.15
CA ALA A 112 -25.84 1.23 9.96
C ALA A 112 -25.09 0.91 11.26
N LYS A 113 -25.76 0.92 12.42
CA LYS A 113 -25.14 0.69 13.75
C LYS A 113 -24.32 -0.60 13.86
N ARG A 114 -24.64 -1.62 13.06
CA ARG A 114 -23.96 -2.92 13.06
C ARG A 114 -22.97 -3.12 11.90
N SER A 115 -22.83 -2.12 11.03
CA SER A 115 -22.03 -2.18 9.80
C SER A 115 -20.63 -1.58 9.99
N SER A 116 -19.90 -2.04 11.00
CA SER A 116 -18.51 -1.64 11.23
C SER A 116 -17.51 -2.52 10.45
N GLY A 117 -16.36 -1.94 10.11
CA GLY A 117 -15.22 -2.62 9.51
C GLY A 117 -14.00 -2.71 10.44
N PRO A 118 -12.94 -3.44 10.04
CA PRO A 118 -11.67 -3.40 10.74
C PRO A 118 -11.04 -2.00 10.65
N ALA A 119 -10.27 -1.62 11.67
CA ALA A 119 -9.48 -0.39 11.68
C ALA A 119 -7.99 -0.77 11.69
N THR A 120 -7.22 -0.25 10.74
CA THR A 120 -5.78 -0.56 10.61
C THR A 120 -5.04 -0.26 11.92
N GLY A 121 -4.32 -1.27 12.43
CA GLY A 121 -3.54 -1.15 13.67
C GLY A 121 -4.34 -1.30 14.96
N CYS A 122 -5.65 -1.50 14.90
CA CYS A 122 -6.47 -1.85 16.05
C CYS A 122 -6.55 -3.38 16.23
N PRO A 123 -6.70 -3.87 17.48
CA PRO A 123 -6.97 -5.28 17.75
C PRO A 123 -8.36 -5.68 17.23
N ASP A 124 -8.65 -6.98 17.30
CA ASP A 124 -9.98 -7.49 16.98
C ASP A 124 -11.05 -6.80 17.84
N PHE A 125 -12.10 -6.35 17.18
CA PHE A 125 -13.23 -5.67 17.81
C PHE A 125 -14.23 -6.70 18.34
N GLY A 126 -14.81 -6.41 19.49
CA GLY A 126 -15.87 -7.23 20.09
C GLY A 126 -17.26 -6.90 19.54
N GLU A 127 -18.30 -7.39 20.21
CA GLU A 127 -19.67 -7.35 19.71
C GLU A 127 -20.52 -6.22 20.31
N SER A 128 -20.08 -5.61 21.41
CA SER A 128 -20.80 -4.51 22.07
C SER A 128 -19.87 -3.37 22.46
N SER A 129 -20.35 -2.14 22.29
CA SER A 129 -19.69 -0.93 22.81
C SER A 129 -20.15 -0.56 24.22
N VAL A 130 -20.96 -1.40 24.87
CA VAL A 130 -21.45 -1.19 26.23
C VAL A 130 -21.14 -2.44 27.06
N LEU A 131 -20.53 -2.21 28.23
CA LEU A 131 -20.19 -3.28 29.16
C LEU A 131 -21.48 -3.92 29.72
N ASP A 132 -21.54 -5.25 29.74
CA ASP A 132 -22.67 -6.04 30.27
C ASP A 132 -24.03 -5.69 29.65
N ALA A 133 -24.06 -5.28 28.38
CA ALA A 133 -25.32 -4.97 27.68
C ALA A 133 -26.24 -6.19 27.60
N GLU A 134 -27.48 -6.06 28.08
CA GLU A 134 -28.50 -7.11 27.99
C GLU A 134 -28.86 -7.44 26.53
N GLN A 135 -28.82 -6.44 25.65
CA GLN A 135 -29.10 -6.54 24.22
C GLN A 135 -27.95 -5.93 23.39
N PRO A 136 -26.82 -6.65 23.22
CA PRO A 136 -25.65 -6.18 22.48
C PRO A 136 -25.95 -5.68 21.07
N GLU A 137 -26.92 -6.27 20.40
CA GLU A 137 -27.38 -5.93 19.05
C GLU A 137 -28.01 -4.54 18.95
N GLU A 138 -28.50 -3.98 20.05
CA GLU A 138 -29.03 -2.61 20.09
C GLU A 138 -27.92 -1.56 20.22
N THR A 139 -26.72 -1.99 20.63
CA THR A 139 -25.55 -1.12 20.75
C THR A 139 -24.82 -0.94 19.41
N VAL A 140 -24.16 0.20 19.25
CA VAL A 140 -23.23 0.42 18.12
C VAL A 140 -22.17 -0.68 18.15
N ARG A 141 -22.01 -1.40 17.04
CA ARG A 141 -21.00 -2.45 16.94
C ARG A 141 -19.60 -1.82 16.96
N PRO A 142 -18.69 -2.28 17.82
CA PRO A 142 -17.29 -1.87 17.79
C PRO A 142 -16.65 -2.06 16.40
N GLY A 143 -15.69 -1.21 16.07
CA GLY A 143 -15.01 -1.16 14.77
C GLY A 143 -15.08 0.21 14.11
N LEU A 144 -14.52 0.30 12.91
CA LEU A 144 -14.48 1.51 12.10
C LEU A 144 -15.83 1.75 11.42
N HIS A 145 -16.41 2.92 11.67
CA HIS A 145 -17.56 3.46 10.95
C HIS A 145 -17.08 4.64 10.10
N GLU A 146 -17.22 4.52 8.78
CA GLU A 146 -16.83 5.56 7.82
C GLU A 146 -18.07 6.28 7.28
N GLY A 147 -17.87 7.50 6.76
CA GLY A 147 -18.95 8.24 6.09
C GLY A 147 -20.06 8.70 7.04
N LEU A 148 -19.75 8.87 8.32
CA LEU A 148 -20.67 9.48 9.28
C LEU A 148 -20.96 10.94 8.91
N ARG A 149 -21.99 11.53 9.51
CA ARG A 149 -22.36 12.92 9.20
C ARG A 149 -21.18 13.85 9.48
N GLY A 150 -20.89 14.71 8.51
CA GLY A 150 -19.69 15.56 8.55
C GLY A 150 -18.45 14.94 7.91
N GLY A 151 -18.56 13.73 7.32
CA GLY A 151 -17.45 13.08 6.61
C GLY A 151 -16.38 12.51 7.56
N VAL A 152 -16.71 12.36 8.84
CA VAL A 152 -15.78 11.83 9.84
C VAL A 152 -15.85 10.31 9.88
N SER A 153 -14.73 9.70 10.27
CA SER A 153 -14.64 8.27 10.55
C SER A 153 -14.43 8.08 12.04
N VAL A 154 -15.15 7.15 12.65
CA VAL A 154 -15.15 6.92 14.10
C VAL A 154 -14.89 5.44 14.38
N VAL A 155 -13.93 5.18 15.26
CA VAL A 155 -13.65 3.83 15.74
C VAL A 155 -14.34 3.64 17.10
N TRP A 156 -15.29 2.72 17.15
CA TRP A 156 -15.95 2.30 18.38
C TRP A 156 -15.20 1.14 19.01
N TRP A 157 -15.02 1.17 20.33
CA TRP A 157 -14.30 0.13 21.07
C TRP A 157 -15.25 -0.70 21.91
N ASP A 158 -14.90 -1.99 22.08
CA ASP A 158 -15.54 -2.83 23.09
C ASP A 158 -14.83 -2.58 24.44
N PRO A 159 -15.53 -2.01 25.44
CA PRO A 159 -14.92 -1.73 26.73
C PRO A 159 -14.44 -2.99 27.47
N ALA A 160 -14.99 -4.18 27.18
CA ALA A 160 -14.56 -5.44 27.79
C ALA A 160 -13.19 -5.92 27.27
N LEU A 161 -12.79 -5.47 26.07
CA LEU A 161 -11.50 -5.82 25.45
C LEU A 161 -10.39 -4.82 25.81
N LEU A 162 -10.73 -3.67 26.42
CA LEU A 162 -9.74 -2.72 26.90
C LEU A 162 -9.04 -3.28 28.14
N PRO A 163 -7.71 -3.07 28.29
CA PRO A 163 -6.99 -3.50 29.48
C PRO A 163 -7.63 -2.95 30.75
N ARG A 164 -7.96 -3.83 31.70
CA ARG A 164 -8.48 -3.41 33.01
C ARG A 164 -7.39 -2.66 33.76
N VAL A 165 -7.74 -1.47 34.24
CA VAL A 165 -6.91 -0.73 35.18
C VAL A 165 -7.44 -1.04 36.57
N ASP A 166 -6.69 -1.83 37.35
CA ASP A 166 -6.99 -2.08 38.75
C ASP A 166 -6.72 -0.79 39.55
N ASP A 167 -7.71 0.11 39.63
CA ASP A 167 -7.67 1.28 40.53
C ASP A 167 -8.74 1.14 41.63
N PRO A 168 -8.34 0.76 42.86
CA PRO A 168 -9.26 0.64 43.99
C PRO A 168 -9.75 2.00 44.53
N GLY A 169 -9.28 3.14 44.01
CA GLY A 169 -9.57 4.48 44.53
C GLY A 169 -10.04 5.45 43.45
N GLY A 170 -11.29 5.31 43.01
CA GLY A 170 -11.90 6.18 41.99
C GLY A 170 -11.46 7.65 42.06
N SER A 171 -10.85 8.13 40.97
CA SER A 171 -10.69 9.54 40.55
C SER A 171 -10.20 10.56 41.59
N ARG A 172 -9.52 10.16 42.67
CA ARG A 172 -8.97 11.09 43.68
C ARG A 172 -7.46 11.30 43.58
N HIS A 173 -6.85 10.90 42.48
CA HIS A 173 -5.44 11.19 42.21
C HIS A 173 -5.26 12.67 41.86
N ALA A 174 -5.12 13.52 42.88
CA ALA A 174 -4.67 14.90 42.74
C ALA A 174 -3.38 14.98 41.92
N SER A 175 -2.54 13.93 41.91
CA SER A 175 -1.35 13.79 41.07
C SER A 175 -1.62 13.87 39.56
N LEU A 176 -2.80 13.51 39.07
CA LEU A 176 -3.20 13.72 37.66
C LEU A 176 -3.59 15.17 37.35
N LEU A 177 -3.92 15.94 38.40
CA LEU A 177 -4.26 17.37 38.34
C LEU A 177 -3.04 18.27 38.64
N VAL A 178 -1.95 17.72 39.18
CA VAL A 178 -0.70 18.46 39.39
C VAL A 178 -0.03 18.73 38.05
N GLN A 179 0.46 19.96 37.88
CA GLN A 179 1.26 20.37 36.74
C GLN A 179 2.46 19.43 36.61
N ASP A 180 2.72 18.92 35.41
CA ASP A 180 3.75 17.91 35.11
C ASP A 180 5.14 18.28 35.69
N GLU A 181 5.44 17.80 36.90
CA GLU A 181 6.72 18.04 37.59
C GLU A 181 7.88 17.28 36.94
N ARG A 182 7.59 16.27 36.11
CA ARG A 182 8.58 15.34 35.53
C ARG A 182 8.82 15.54 34.03
N GLY A 183 8.10 16.46 33.39
CA GLY A 183 8.24 16.76 31.96
C GLY A 183 7.72 15.67 31.01
N GLN A 184 6.96 14.69 31.51
CA GLN A 184 6.45 13.56 30.71
C GLN A 184 5.56 14.01 29.54
N ALA A 185 4.82 15.11 29.70
CA ALA A 185 3.99 15.65 28.63
C ALA A 185 4.84 16.27 27.52
N ALA A 186 5.94 16.95 27.87
CA ALA A 186 6.86 17.52 26.90
C ALA A 186 7.66 16.43 26.17
N GLU A 187 8.06 15.37 26.88
CA GLU A 187 8.73 14.20 26.30
C GLU A 187 7.80 13.49 25.30
N GLY A 188 6.55 13.19 25.70
CA GLY A 188 5.58 12.57 24.79
C GLY A 188 5.24 13.44 23.57
N GLU A 189 5.22 14.77 23.71
CA GLU A 189 5.05 15.68 22.57
C GLU A 189 6.26 15.65 21.62
N ALA A 190 7.48 15.53 22.16
CA ALA A 190 8.70 15.39 21.36
C ALA A 190 8.73 14.04 20.62
N GLU A 191 8.38 12.94 21.29
CA GLU A 191 8.24 11.61 20.67
C GLU A 191 7.21 11.62 19.54
N TYR A 192 6.04 12.22 19.77
CA TYR A 192 5.00 12.34 18.75
C TYR A 192 5.48 13.13 17.52
N ARG A 193 6.16 14.26 17.74
CA ARG A 193 6.74 15.05 16.64
C ARG A 193 7.81 14.29 15.87
N ALA A 194 8.66 13.54 16.56
CA ALA A 194 9.67 12.70 15.93
C ALA A 194 9.02 11.62 15.05
N PHE A 195 8.01 10.91 15.57
CA PHE A 195 7.22 9.95 14.80
C PHE A 195 6.60 10.57 13.54
N ARG A 196 5.98 11.76 13.66
CA ARG A 196 5.38 12.46 12.50
C ARG A 196 6.42 12.83 11.44
N ALA A 197 7.59 13.32 11.87
CA ALA A 197 8.67 13.68 10.96
C ALA A 197 9.23 12.44 10.24
N GLU A 198 9.46 11.34 10.96
CA GLU A 198 9.93 10.08 10.36
C GLU A 198 8.92 9.53 9.34
N HIS A 199 7.62 9.55 9.69
CA HIS A 199 6.58 9.08 8.81
C HIS A 199 6.48 9.92 7.52
N GLU A 200 6.60 11.24 7.61
CA GLU A 200 6.61 12.10 6.43
C GLU A 200 7.83 11.83 5.54
N GLN A 201 9.03 11.71 6.12
CA GLN A 201 10.23 11.33 5.38
C GLN A 201 10.12 9.95 4.73
N LEU A 202 9.43 9.00 5.38
CA LEU A 202 9.16 7.70 4.78
C LEU A 202 8.25 7.83 3.57
N ARG A 203 7.17 8.63 3.65
CA ARG A 203 6.26 8.87 2.53
C ARG A 203 6.99 9.53 1.36
N GLU A 204 7.77 10.57 1.62
CA GLU A 204 8.57 11.25 0.59
C GLU A 204 9.51 10.28 -0.12
N ARG A 205 10.25 9.46 0.63
CA ARG A 205 11.15 8.44 0.06
C ARG A 205 10.36 7.38 -0.72
N ALA A 206 9.26 6.88 -0.18
CA ALA A 206 8.44 5.84 -0.78
C ALA A 206 7.71 6.30 -2.05
N CYS A 207 7.44 7.61 -2.18
CA CYS A 207 6.86 8.19 -3.39
C CYS A 207 7.86 8.27 -4.55
N THR A 208 9.17 8.11 -4.30
CA THR A 208 10.17 8.00 -5.35
C THR A 208 10.34 6.53 -5.76
N ARG A 209 10.17 6.23 -7.05
CA ARG A 209 10.35 4.88 -7.58
C ARG A 209 11.82 4.46 -7.41
N ALA A 210 12.09 3.61 -6.41
CA ALA A 210 13.45 3.21 -6.03
C ALA A 210 14.24 2.53 -7.16
N HIS A 211 13.54 1.81 -8.05
CA HIS A 211 14.16 1.15 -9.20
C HIS A 211 13.36 1.39 -10.48
N ARG A 212 14.07 1.81 -11.54
CA ARG A 212 13.56 1.85 -12.90
C ARG A 212 13.87 0.51 -13.56
N ALA A 213 12.87 -0.15 -14.16
CA ALA A 213 13.08 -1.36 -14.93
C ALA A 213 12.82 -1.10 -16.42
N GLN A 214 13.63 -1.68 -17.30
CA GLN A 214 13.52 -1.54 -18.75
C GLN A 214 13.82 -2.87 -19.47
N PRO A 215 13.08 -3.21 -20.54
CA PRO A 215 13.38 -4.39 -21.34
C PRO A 215 14.72 -4.29 -22.07
N VAL A 216 15.45 -5.40 -22.19
CA VAL A 216 16.68 -5.53 -22.99
C VAL A 216 16.48 -5.04 -24.43
N THR A 217 15.32 -5.28 -25.03
CA THR A 217 14.99 -4.86 -26.41
C THR A 217 14.92 -3.35 -26.59
N PHE A 218 14.66 -2.61 -25.50
CA PHE A 218 14.74 -1.16 -25.46
C PHE A 218 16.18 -0.72 -25.20
N THR A 219 16.81 -1.26 -24.15
CA THR A 219 18.17 -0.91 -23.73
C THR A 219 19.22 -1.19 -24.80
N SER A 220 19.07 -2.26 -25.59
CA SER A 220 20.02 -2.64 -26.65
C SER A 220 20.06 -1.66 -27.84
N LYS A 221 19.04 -0.81 -27.97
CA LYS A 221 18.97 0.23 -29.01
C LYS A 221 19.65 1.53 -28.58
N ASP A 222 19.94 1.71 -27.30
CA ASP A 222 20.66 2.86 -26.78
C ASP A 222 22.18 2.74 -27.10
N PRO A 223 22.77 3.71 -27.80
CA PRO A 223 24.21 3.72 -28.08
C PRO A 223 25.11 3.69 -26.84
N GLU A 224 24.67 4.24 -25.70
CA GLU A 224 25.45 4.22 -24.44
C GLU A 224 25.58 2.80 -23.90
N THR A 225 24.61 1.93 -24.15
CA THR A 225 24.61 0.53 -23.68
C THR A 225 25.83 -0.25 -24.15
N ALA A 226 26.22 -0.06 -25.41
CA ALA A 226 27.38 -0.73 -25.99
C ALA A 226 28.70 -0.37 -25.28
N ARG A 227 28.76 0.80 -24.62
CA ARG A 227 29.95 1.32 -23.94
C ARG A 227 30.18 0.73 -22.55
N TRP A 228 29.12 0.32 -21.85
CA TRP A 228 29.25 -0.22 -20.49
C TRP A 228 29.07 -1.74 -20.41
N VAL A 229 28.40 -2.38 -21.37
CA VAL A 229 28.24 -3.85 -21.36
C VAL A 229 29.60 -4.56 -21.53
N ARG A 230 29.92 -5.49 -20.63
CA ARG A 230 31.24 -6.15 -20.57
C ARG A 230 31.26 -7.59 -21.06
N GLY A 231 30.13 -8.30 -20.98
CA GLY A 231 30.00 -9.68 -21.45
C GLY A 231 30.03 -9.82 -22.96
N GLY A 232 30.47 -10.98 -23.45
CA GLY A 232 30.36 -11.39 -24.86
C GLY A 232 31.01 -10.44 -25.87
N GLN A 233 32.17 -9.85 -25.55
CA GLN A 233 32.82 -8.84 -26.42
C GLN A 233 33.00 -9.29 -27.87
N HIS A 234 33.19 -10.58 -28.09
CA HIS A 234 33.10 -11.20 -29.40
C HIS A 234 31.76 -11.93 -29.53
N VAL A 235 30.96 -11.53 -30.53
CA VAL A 235 29.70 -12.19 -30.88
C VAL A 235 29.93 -13.03 -32.12
N GLU A 236 29.72 -14.34 -31.99
CA GLU A 236 29.77 -15.28 -33.10
C GLU A 236 28.45 -15.23 -33.87
N LEU A 237 28.51 -15.24 -35.21
CA LEU A 237 27.33 -15.38 -36.06
C LEU A 237 27.28 -16.82 -36.58
N ALA A 238 26.19 -17.52 -36.31
CA ALA A 238 25.95 -18.86 -36.81
C ALA A 238 24.60 -18.92 -37.53
N HIS A 239 24.49 -19.74 -38.57
CA HIS A 239 23.28 -19.82 -39.40
C HIS A 239 22.96 -21.27 -39.74
N THR A 240 21.67 -21.58 -39.86
CA THR A 240 21.22 -22.86 -40.44
C THR A 240 21.49 -22.88 -41.95
N THR A 241 21.63 -24.07 -42.52
CA THR A 241 21.77 -24.28 -43.97
C THR A 241 20.43 -24.27 -44.71
N ALA A 242 19.32 -24.06 -44.00
CA ALA A 242 17.98 -24.10 -44.59
C ALA A 242 17.74 -22.90 -45.52
N SER A 243 17.16 -23.16 -46.70
CA SER A 243 16.83 -22.10 -47.65
C SER A 243 15.84 -21.10 -47.06
N ARG A 244 16.14 -19.81 -47.23
CA ARG A 244 15.34 -18.67 -46.74
C ARG A 244 14.55 -17.95 -47.83
N ALA A 245 14.63 -18.42 -49.07
CA ALA A 245 14.08 -17.72 -50.25
C ALA A 245 12.55 -17.60 -50.23
N GLU A 246 11.85 -18.64 -49.75
CA GLU A 246 10.37 -18.71 -49.71
C GLU A 246 9.81 -18.71 -48.28
N ARG A 247 10.64 -18.36 -47.28
CA ARG A 247 10.26 -18.43 -45.88
C ARG A 247 9.36 -17.24 -45.49
N PRO A 248 8.24 -17.48 -44.77
CA PRO A 248 7.45 -16.41 -44.18
C PRO A 248 8.31 -15.49 -43.29
N ARG A 249 7.96 -14.21 -43.26
CA ARG A 249 8.65 -13.19 -42.45
C ARG A 249 7.66 -12.47 -41.55
N GLY A 250 8.16 -11.94 -40.44
CA GLY A 250 7.41 -11.09 -39.54
C GLY A 250 7.36 -11.62 -38.10
N PRO A 251 6.83 -10.79 -37.17
CA PRO A 251 6.89 -11.05 -35.74
C PRO A 251 6.13 -12.31 -35.33
N ARG A 252 5.00 -12.62 -35.99
CA ARG A 252 4.22 -13.84 -35.72
C ARG A 252 5.02 -15.11 -36.03
N PHE A 253 5.64 -15.18 -37.20
CA PHE A 253 6.50 -16.30 -37.58
C PHE A 253 7.69 -16.44 -36.62
N GLY A 254 8.36 -15.34 -36.29
CA GLY A 254 9.44 -15.34 -35.30
C GLY A 254 9.00 -15.87 -33.94
N THR A 255 7.86 -15.40 -33.43
CA THR A 255 7.29 -15.85 -32.15
C THR A 255 6.99 -17.35 -32.16
N LEU A 256 6.44 -17.87 -33.26
CA LEU A 256 6.18 -19.30 -33.41
C LEU A 256 7.47 -20.13 -33.39
N VAL A 257 8.52 -19.68 -34.07
CA VAL A 257 9.83 -20.35 -34.05
C VAL A 257 10.45 -20.34 -32.65
N HIS A 258 10.42 -19.21 -31.93
CA HIS A 258 10.93 -19.13 -30.55
C HIS A 258 10.16 -20.07 -29.60
N ALA A 259 8.83 -20.07 -29.65
CA ALA A 259 8.00 -20.95 -28.82
C ALA A 259 8.35 -22.43 -29.04
N LEU A 260 8.59 -22.83 -30.28
CA LEU A 260 9.00 -24.21 -30.59
C LEU A 260 10.41 -24.52 -30.09
N LEU A 261 11.39 -23.62 -30.26
CA LEU A 261 12.74 -23.83 -29.74
C LEU A 261 12.77 -23.91 -28.20
N ALA A 262 11.90 -23.15 -27.55
CA ALA A 262 11.75 -23.11 -26.09
C ALA A 262 11.21 -24.42 -25.51
N GLU A 263 10.19 -25.01 -26.14
CA GLU A 263 9.42 -26.11 -25.55
C GLU A 263 9.75 -27.48 -26.14
N LEU A 264 10.07 -27.55 -27.44
CA LEU A 264 10.23 -28.83 -28.12
C LEU A 264 11.40 -29.63 -27.53
N PRO A 265 11.21 -30.92 -27.17
CA PRO A 265 12.31 -31.81 -26.83
C PRO A 265 13.30 -31.93 -28.00
N PHE A 266 14.60 -32.00 -27.72
CA PHE A 266 15.62 -32.08 -28.78
C PHE A 266 15.57 -33.41 -29.57
N ASP A 267 15.02 -34.45 -28.97
CA ASP A 267 14.80 -35.78 -29.54
C ASP A 267 13.36 -35.99 -30.02
N ALA A 268 12.56 -34.92 -30.12
CA ALA A 268 11.18 -35.00 -30.59
C ALA A 268 11.09 -35.59 -32.00
N ASP A 269 10.15 -36.51 -32.19
CA ASP A 269 9.83 -37.05 -33.50
C ASP A 269 9.01 -36.05 -34.34
N ALA A 270 8.80 -36.38 -35.61
CA ALA A 270 8.07 -35.53 -36.54
C ALA A 270 6.61 -35.27 -36.10
N ARG A 271 5.99 -36.23 -35.40
CA ARG A 271 4.60 -36.11 -34.96
C ARG A 271 4.49 -35.16 -33.78
N ALA A 272 5.32 -35.36 -32.74
CA ALA A 272 5.38 -34.48 -31.58
C ALA A 272 5.71 -33.03 -31.99
N THR A 273 6.61 -32.88 -32.98
CA THR A 273 6.96 -31.57 -33.54
C THR A 273 5.77 -30.90 -34.22
N ASP A 274 5.03 -31.63 -35.06
CA ASP A 274 3.86 -31.07 -35.75
C ASP A 274 2.70 -30.78 -34.78
N ASP A 275 2.46 -31.65 -33.81
CA ASP A 275 1.41 -31.47 -32.78
C ASP A 275 1.66 -30.18 -31.97
N LEU A 276 2.91 -29.95 -31.53
CA LEU A 276 3.28 -28.74 -30.79
C LEU A 276 3.23 -27.49 -31.67
N ALA A 277 3.72 -27.58 -32.91
CA ALA A 277 3.64 -26.49 -33.88
C ALA A 277 2.20 -26.11 -34.18
N HIS A 278 1.31 -27.09 -34.31
CA HIS A 278 -0.11 -26.86 -34.53
C HIS A 278 -0.77 -26.15 -33.33
N ALA A 279 -0.44 -26.56 -32.11
CA ALA A 279 -0.96 -25.93 -30.89
C ALA A 279 -0.56 -24.45 -30.80
N HIS A 280 0.73 -24.14 -30.96
CA HIS A 280 1.23 -22.75 -30.93
C HIS A 280 0.73 -21.93 -32.13
N ALA A 281 0.66 -22.52 -33.32
CA ALA A 281 0.13 -21.85 -34.51
C ALA A 281 -1.32 -21.40 -34.31
N ARG A 282 -2.16 -22.22 -33.67
CA ARG A 282 -3.54 -21.87 -33.33
C ARG A 282 -3.63 -20.70 -32.35
N VAL A 283 -2.79 -20.70 -31.31
CA VAL A 283 -2.77 -19.61 -30.31
C VAL A 283 -2.34 -18.29 -30.94
N LEU A 284 -1.33 -18.34 -31.82
CA LEU A 284 -0.76 -17.15 -32.47
C LEU A 284 -1.54 -16.69 -33.72
N GLY A 285 -2.52 -17.47 -34.17
CA GLY A 285 -3.22 -17.22 -35.44
C GLY A 285 -2.28 -17.29 -36.65
N ALA A 286 -1.32 -18.23 -36.62
CA ALA A 286 -0.37 -18.45 -37.70
C ALA A 286 -0.99 -19.27 -38.83
N THR A 287 -0.55 -19.02 -40.07
CA THR A 287 -1.05 -19.74 -41.24
C THR A 287 -0.46 -21.16 -41.31
N PRO A 288 -1.10 -22.09 -42.04
CA PRO A 288 -0.51 -23.41 -42.27
C PRO A 288 0.88 -23.35 -42.92
N ASP A 289 1.14 -22.33 -43.74
CA ASP A 289 2.44 -22.12 -44.39
C ASP A 289 3.51 -21.67 -43.38
N GLU A 290 3.15 -20.77 -42.45
CA GLU A 290 3.99 -20.37 -41.32
C GLU A 290 4.30 -21.56 -40.40
N GLN A 291 3.31 -22.41 -40.10
CA GLN A 291 3.52 -23.64 -39.31
C GLN A 291 4.54 -24.56 -39.98
N ARG A 292 4.34 -24.91 -41.26
CA ARG A 292 5.25 -25.81 -41.98
C ARG A 292 6.66 -25.23 -42.06
N ALA A 293 6.78 -23.92 -42.32
CA ALA A 293 8.07 -23.24 -42.37
C ALA A 293 8.76 -23.18 -41.00
N ALA A 294 8.01 -23.03 -39.91
CA ALA A 294 8.54 -23.01 -38.56
C ALA A 294 9.07 -24.39 -38.15
N VAL A 295 8.31 -25.46 -38.43
CA VAL A 295 8.74 -26.85 -38.22
C VAL A 295 10.05 -27.13 -38.97
N ALA A 296 10.12 -26.75 -40.25
CA ALA A 296 11.33 -26.93 -41.04
C ALA A 296 12.53 -26.14 -40.48
N ALA A 297 12.30 -24.91 -40.04
CA ALA A 297 13.35 -24.05 -39.47
C ALA A 297 13.88 -24.61 -38.13
N VAL A 298 13.01 -25.05 -37.23
CA VAL A 298 13.37 -25.66 -35.95
C VAL A 298 14.10 -26.99 -36.15
N THR A 299 13.64 -27.81 -37.09
CA THR A 299 14.31 -29.08 -37.43
C THR A 299 15.75 -28.82 -37.91
N ALA A 300 15.93 -27.82 -38.79
CA ALA A 300 17.25 -27.43 -39.27
C ALA A 300 18.12 -26.82 -38.16
N ALA A 301 17.53 -26.05 -37.24
CA ALA A 301 18.22 -25.54 -36.06
C ALA A 301 18.72 -26.67 -35.17
N PHE A 302 17.89 -27.65 -34.82
CA PHE A 302 18.27 -28.77 -33.96
C PHE A 302 19.33 -29.66 -34.58
N ALA A 303 19.36 -29.79 -35.91
CA ALA A 303 20.41 -30.50 -36.62
C ALA A 303 21.78 -29.77 -36.63
N HIS A 304 21.83 -28.50 -36.24
CA HIS A 304 23.05 -27.68 -36.29
C HIS A 304 24.06 -28.09 -35.19
N PRO A 305 25.38 -28.10 -35.46
CA PRO A 305 26.40 -28.46 -34.48
C PRO A 305 26.34 -27.66 -33.15
N LEU A 306 25.92 -26.39 -33.21
CA LEU A 306 25.71 -25.57 -32.01
C LEU A 306 24.65 -26.16 -31.07
N MET A 307 23.54 -26.65 -31.64
CA MET A 307 22.45 -27.25 -30.84
C MET A 307 22.85 -28.63 -30.33
N GLN A 308 23.60 -29.40 -31.11
CA GLN A 308 24.17 -30.68 -30.66
C GLN A 308 25.11 -30.49 -29.46
N ARG A 309 25.95 -29.44 -29.48
CA ARG A 309 26.76 -29.04 -28.31
C ARG A 309 25.91 -28.66 -27.11
N ALA A 310 24.84 -27.87 -27.32
CA ALA A 310 23.94 -27.48 -26.25
C ALA A 310 23.28 -28.69 -25.57
N VAL A 311 22.90 -29.71 -26.33
CA VAL A 311 22.32 -30.97 -25.81
C VAL A 311 23.34 -31.77 -24.99
N ALA A 312 24.61 -31.78 -25.41
CA ALA A 312 25.68 -32.51 -24.74
C ALA A 312 26.32 -31.74 -23.56
N ALA A 313 25.89 -30.51 -23.30
CA ALA A 313 26.49 -29.62 -22.32
C ALA A 313 26.21 -30.05 -20.86
N ASP A 314 27.08 -29.63 -19.94
CA ASP A 314 26.95 -29.93 -18.50
C ASP A 314 25.73 -29.27 -17.85
N ALA A 315 25.27 -28.16 -18.43
CA ALA A 315 24.06 -27.48 -18.05
C ALA A 315 23.42 -26.81 -19.26
N LEU A 316 22.09 -26.83 -19.30
CA LEU A 316 21.29 -26.29 -20.40
C LEU A 316 20.09 -25.55 -19.84
N ARG A 317 19.83 -24.35 -20.35
CA ARG A 317 18.76 -23.45 -19.95
C ARG A 317 18.12 -22.85 -21.21
N ARG A 318 16.79 -22.82 -21.26
CA ARG A 318 15.99 -22.19 -22.32
C ARG A 318 15.03 -21.19 -21.68
N GLU A 319 14.68 -20.13 -22.40
CA GLU A 319 13.75 -19.08 -21.95
C GLU A 319 14.04 -18.60 -20.52
N THR A 320 15.30 -18.24 -20.25
CA THR A 320 15.75 -17.94 -18.89
C THR A 320 15.64 -16.45 -18.60
N PRO A 321 14.83 -16.04 -17.62
CA PRO A 321 14.73 -14.63 -17.24
C PRO A 321 16.03 -14.15 -16.61
N ILE A 322 16.45 -12.94 -16.98
CA ILE A 322 17.64 -12.28 -16.44
C ILE A 322 17.31 -10.87 -15.98
N LEU A 323 18.05 -10.45 -14.96
CA LEU A 323 18.05 -9.09 -14.44
C LEU A 323 19.49 -8.58 -14.39
N LEU A 324 19.76 -7.46 -15.03
CA LEU A 324 21.07 -6.84 -15.05
C LEU A 324 20.97 -5.40 -14.54
N ARG A 325 21.77 -5.04 -13.54
CA ARG A 325 21.85 -3.65 -13.07
C ARG A 325 22.80 -2.84 -13.96
N ALA A 326 22.27 -1.82 -14.61
CA ALA A 326 23.03 -0.85 -15.39
C ALA A 326 23.78 0.15 -14.48
N PRO A 327 24.76 0.92 -14.99
CA PRO A 327 25.55 1.86 -14.19
C PRO A 327 24.75 2.99 -13.53
N ASP A 328 23.57 3.31 -14.07
CA ASP A 328 22.65 4.33 -13.56
C ASP A 328 21.60 3.76 -12.60
N ASP A 329 21.82 2.54 -12.09
CA ASP A 329 20.88 1.76 -11.26
C ASP A 329 19.57 1.34 -11.93
N THR A 330 19.42 1.55 -13.24
CA THR A 330 18.31 0.97 -14.01
C THR A 330 18.47 -0.56 -14.06
N LEU A 331 17.39 -1.27 -13.75
CA LEU A 331 17.27 -2.71 -13.91
C LEU A 331 16.90 -3.03 -15.36
N VAL A 332 17.74 -3.83 -16.01
CA VAL A 332 17.55 -4.28 -17.38
C VAL A 332 17.03 -5.72 -17.34
N GLU A 333 15.82 -5.91 -17.83
CA GLU A 333 15.09 -7.19 -17.80
C GLU A 333 15.06 -7.82 -19.18
N GLY A 334 15.27 -9.13 -19.25
CA GLY A 334 15.16 -9.84 -20.51
C GLY A 334 14.99 -11.34 -20.33
N ILE A 335 14.81 -12.03 -21.44
CA ILE A 335 14.70 -13.48 -21.49
C ILE A 335 15.74 -13.97 -22.49
N VAL A 336 16.62 -14.85 -22.02
CA VAL A 336 17.65 -15.49 -22.83
C VAL A 336 17.02 -16.72 -23.50
N ASP A 337 17.06 -16.78 -24.82
CA ASP A 337 16.46 -17.89 -25.56
C ASP A 337 17.12 -19.22 -25.20
N LEU A 338 18.46 -19.25 -25.20
CA LEU A 338 19.25 -20.44 -24.89
C LEU A 338 20.57 -20.08 -24.21
N ALA A 339 20.91 -20.78 -23.13
CA ALA A 339 22.21 -20.73 -22.50
C ALA A 339 22.66 -22.12 -22.07
N PHE A 340 23.88 -22.50 -22.42
CA PHE A 340 24.43 -23.80 -22.03
C PHE A 340 25.89 -23.69 -21.58
N ARG A 341 26.35 -24.61 -20.73
CA ARG A 341 27.68 -24.57 -20.13
C ARG A 341 28.49 -25.81 -20.51
N GLU A 342 29.66 -25.59 -21.09
CA GLU A 342 30.66 -26.63 -21.37
C GLU A 342 31.90 -26.33 -20.50
N GLY A 343 32.19 -27.19 -19.52
CA GLY A 343 33.23 -26.92 -18.53
C GLY A 343 32.90 -25.65 -17.73
N ASP A 344 33.84 -24.70 -17.66
CA ASP A 344 33.65 -23.45 -16.92
C ASP A 344 33.17 -22.27 -17.79
N THR A 345 32.70 -22.52 -19.02
CA THR A 345 32.26 -21.45 -19.94
C THR A 345 30.81 -21.61 -20.36
N TRP A 346 30.04 -20.52 -20.19
CA TRP A 346 28.69 -20.42 -20.74
C TRP A 346 28.72 -19.98 -22.19
N THR A 347 27.81 -20.49 -22.99
CA THR A 347 27.49 -20.00 -24.33
C THR A 347 26.04 -19.55 -24.33
N VAL A 348 25.84 -18.28 -24.66
CA VAL A 348 24.55 -17.59 -24.67
C VAL A 348 24.15 -17.38 -26.11
N VAL A 349 22.99 -17.89 -26.48
CA VAL A 349 22.49 -17.90 -27.85
C VAL A 349 21.17 -17.13 -27.89
N ASP A 350 21.07 -16.19 -28.82
CA ASP A 350 19.86 -15.45 -29.13
C ASP A 350 19.45 -15.78 -30.57
N PHE A 351 18.23 -16.27 -30.74
CA PHE A 351 17.69 -16.76 -32.00
C PHE A 351 17.12 -15.60 -32.81
N LYS A 352 17.37 -15.62 -34.13
CA LYS A 352 16.89 -14.58 -35.06
C LYS A 352 16.45 -15.19 -36.39
N THR A 353 15.16 -15.12 -36.67
CA THR A 353 14.58 -15.63 -37.93
C THR A 353 14.90 -14.78 -39.16
N ASP A 354 15.31 -13.53 -38.95
CA ASP A 354 15.57 -12.51 -39.97
C ASP A 354 17.07 -12.12 -40.08
N LEU A 355 17.97 -12.89 -39.46
CA LEU A 355 19.40 -12.56 -39.40
C LEU A 355 20.08 -12.65 -40.76
N GLY A 356 20.34 -11.53 -41.44
CA GLY A 356 21.14 -11.52 -42.68
C GLY A 356 22.63 -11.78 -42.45
N ASP A 357 23.45 -11.64 -43.50
CA ASP A 357 24.92 -11.80 -43.44
C ASP A 357 25.60 -10.78 -42.52
N THR A 358 24.93 -9.65 -42.26
CA THR A 358 25.36 -8.62 -41.30
C THR A 358 24.28 -8.44 -40.24
N ALA A 359 24.65 -8.67 -38.98
CA ALA A 359 23.75 -8.47 -37.85
C ALA A 359 23.53 -6.98 -37.57
N ALA A 360 22.29 -6.59 -37.25
CA ALA A 360 22.00 -5.24 -36.81
C ALA A 360 22.73 -4.93 -35.49
N PRO A 361 23.27 -3.71 -35.27
CA PRO A 361 24.06 -3.38 -34.08
C PRO A 361 23.35 -3.67 -32.75
N HIS A 362 22.03 -3.44 -32.70
CA HIS A 362 21.25 -3.68 -31.48
C HIS A 362 21.08 -5.16 -31.14
N TYR A 363 21.12 -6.09 -32.11
CA TYR A 363 21.14 -7.53 -31.84
C TYR A 363 22.46 -7.95 -31.19
N LEU A 364 23.59 -7.39 -31.65
CA LEU A 364 24.90 -7.63 -31.03
C LEU A 364 24.93 -7.14 -29.58
N VAL A 365 24.36 -5.96 -29.31
CA VAL A 365 24.29 -5.41 -27.95
C VAL A 365 23.35 -6.24 -27.07
N GLN A 366 22.21 -6.70 -27.60
CA GLN A 366 21.25 -7.53 -26.89
C GLN A 366 21.88 -8.84 -26.37
N VAL A 367 22.51 -9.63 -27.23
CA VAL A 367 23.14 -10.89 -26.80
C VAL A 367 24.32 -10.65 -25.84
N ARG A 368 25.02 -9.52 -25.99
CA ARG A 368 26.07 -9.09 -25.03
C ARG A 368 25.52 -8.77 -23.65
N LEU A 369 24.33 -8.15 -23.56
CA LEU A 369 23.67 -7.92 -22.28
C LEU A 369 23.32 -9.24 -21.59
N TYR A 370 22.82 -10.22 -22.34
CA TYR A 370 22.55 -11.55 -21.82
C TYR A 370 23.82 -12.25 -21.33
N ALA A 371 24.90 -12.20 -22.11
CA ALA A 371 26.21 -12.72 -21.73
C ALA A 371 26.75 -12.04 -20.45
N ASP A 372 26.64 -10.72 -20.33
CA ASP A 372 27.06 -9.98 -19.14
C ASP A 372 26.24 -10.37 -17.90
N ALA A 373 24.91 -10.47 -18.06
CA ALA A 373 24.02 -10.92 -16.99
C ALA A 373 24.38 -12.32 -16.48
N ILE A 374 24.60 -13.28 -17.40
CA ILE A 374 24.99 -14.65 -17.04
C ILE A 374 26.38 -14.68 -16.39
N THR A 375 27.34 -13.91 -16.91
CA THR A 375 28.70 -13.83 -16.35
C THR A 375 28.65 -13.32 -14.91
N ARG A 376 27.91 -12.25 -14.64
CA ARG A 376 27.80 -11.66 -13.30
C ARG A 376 27.03 -12.57 -12.34
N ALA A 377 25.98 -13.23 -12.81
CA ALA A 377 25.16 -14.10 -11.97
C ALA A 377 25.88 -15.40 -11.58
N THR A 378 26.71 -15.94 -12.47
CA THR A 378 27.39 -17.23 -12.27
C THR A 378 28.84 -17.09 -11.81
N GLY A 379 29.47 -15.93 -12.03
CA GLY A 379 30.91 -15.76 -11.84
C GLY A 379 31.78 -16.45 -12.89
N GLN A 380 31.17 -17.07 -13.91
CA GLN A 380 31.85 -17.83 -14.97
C GLN A 380 31.87 -17.05 -16.29
N PRO A 381 32.93 -17.19 -17.12
CA PRO A 381 33.00 -16.53 -18.43
C PRO A 381 31.86 -16.99 -19.35
N SER A 382 31.39 -16.08 -20.20
CA SER A 382 30.38 -16.37 -21.21
C SER A 382 30.77 -15.91 -22.61
N ARG A 383 30.30 -16.66 -23.61
CA ARG A 383 30.37 -16.35 -25.05
C ARG A 383 28.98 -15.96 -25.54
N ALA A 384 28.93 -15.10 -26.54
CA ALA A 384 27.69 -14.64 -27.16
C ALA A 384 27.59 -15.15 -28.60
N VAL A 385 26.43 -15.69 -28.97
CA VAL A 385 26.15 -16.20 -30.31
C VAL A 385 24.82 -15.64 -30.78
N LEU A 386 24.79 -15.01 -31.96
CA LEU A 386 23.54 -14.77 -32.68
C LEU A 386 23.32 -15.92 -33.64
N PHE A 387 22.21 -16.63 -33.48
CA PHE A 387 21.90 -17.79 -34.28
C PHE A 387 20.74 -17.52 -35.24
N GLY A 388 21.07 -17.47 -36.53
CA GLY A 388 20.14 -17.35 -37.63
C GLY A 388 19.43 -18.67 -37.89
N VAL A 389 18.22 -18.81 -37.36
CA VAL A 389 17.34 -19.98 -37.57
C VAL A 389 16.79 -19.98 -38.98
#